data_AF-A0A6G7YMN1-F1
#
_entry.id   AF-A0A6G7YMN1-F1
#
_cell.length_a   1.000
_cell.length_b   1.000
_cell.length_c   1.000
_cell.angle_alpha   90.00
_cell.angle_beta   90.00
_cell.angle_gamma   90.00
#
_symmetry.space_group_name_H-M   'P 1'
#
loop_
_entity.id
_entity.type
_entity.pdbx_description
1 polymer ?
#
loop_
_entity_poly.entity_id
_entity_poly.type
_entity_poly.pdbx_seq_one_letter_code
_entity_poly.pdbx_strand_id
1 'polypeptide(L)'
;MKRRIFILSALVALGACGQSPRCATDDAQGLVQALKPREQFRSMLTMAVERTQTAGMVAARDDSKSREKLAHAVTDAVERHEAEWERNLIASWQTLSAAELKQVCAALKERDQNAFMRFAQRVGPAVKTQNDP
;
A
#
# COMPACT_ATOMS: atom_id res chain seq x y z
N MET A 1 25.68 3.27 1.05
CA MET A 1 24.24 3.59 1.21
C MET A 1 23.51 3.30 -0.09
N LYS A 2 22.69 2.24 -0.14
CA LYS A 2 21.74 1.99 -1.22
C LYS A 2 20.35 1.90 -0.58
N ARG A 3 19.61 3.02 -0.55
CA ARG A 3 18.20 3.03 -0.12
C ARG A 3 17.41 2.25 -1.16
N ARG A 4 17.21 0.95 -0.92
CA ARG A 4 16.26 0.14 -1.66
C ARG A 4 14.88 0.69 -1.33
N ILE A 5 14.24 1.32 -2.31
CA ILE A 5 12.82 1.67 -2.25
C ILE A 5 12.10 0.33 -2.06
N PHE A 6 11.63 0.07 -0.84
CA PHE A 6 10.72 -1.03 -0.56
C PHE A 6 9.39 -0.66 -1.20
N ILE A 7 9.28 -0.86 -2.51
CA ILE A 7 7.98 -1.00 -3.15
C ILE A 7 7.43 -2.27 -2.52
N LEU A 8 6.38 -2.15 -1.71
CA LEU A 8 5.72 -3.29 -1.11
C LEU A 8 5.39 -4.26 -2.22
N SER A 9 6.09 -5.39 -2.24
CA SER A 9 5.54 -6.61 -2.81
C SER A 9 4.21 -6.79 -2.09
N ALA A 10 3.11 -6.53 -2.80
CA ALA A 10 1.77 -6.86 -2.35
C ALA A 10 1.64 -8.39 -2.29
N LEU A 11 2.36 -9.01 -1.35
CA LEU A 11 2.06 -10.34 -0.85
C LEU A 11 0.89 -10.16 0.10
N VAL A 12 -0.28 -9.88 -0.49
CA VAL A 12 -1.55 -10.11 0.19
C VAL A 12 -1.59 -11.60 0.45
N ALA A 13 -1.61 -11.95 1.74
CA ALA A 13 -1.70 -13.31 2.22
C ALA A 13 -2.80 -14.08 1.45
N LEU A 14 -2.38 -15.12 0.73
CA LEU A 14 -3.23 -16.13 0.14
C LEU A 14 -3.87 -16.94 1.28
N GLY A 15 -4.93 -16.39 1.89
CA GLY A 15 -5.48 -16.93 3.13
C GLY A 15 -6.95 -16.55 3.35
N ALA A 16 -7.75 -16.47 2.29
CA ALA A 16 -9.22 -16.53 2.34
C ALA A 16 -9.71 -16.79 0.91
N CYS A 17 -10.62 -17.75 0.72
CA CYS A 17 -11.28 -18.17 -0.52
C CYS A 17 -11.00 -17.27 -1.75
N GLY A 18 -10.05 -17.72 -2.57
CA GLY A 18 -9.29 -16.89 -3.50
C GLY A 18 -10.04 -16.43 -4.75
N GLN A 19 -10.34 -15.14 -4.79
CA GLN A 19 -10.58 -14.42 -6.04
C GLN A 19 -9.33 -13.59 -6.35
N SER A 20 -8.76 -13.74 -7.55
CA SER A 20 -7.65 -12.89 -7.98
C SER A 20 -8.07 -11.42 -7.89
N PRO A 21 -7.18 -10.50 -7.50
CA PRO A 21 -7.48 -9.07 -7.54
C PRO A 21 -7.97 -8.70 -8.94
N ARG A 22 -9.11 -8.03 -9.03
CA ARG A 22 -9.70 -7.57 -10.29
C ARG A 22 -10.15 -6.14 -10.11
N CYS A 23 -9.79 -5.29 -11.07
CA CYS A 23 -10.36 -3.96 -11.13
C CYS A 23 -11.86 -4.08 -11.44
N ALA A 24 -12.70 -3.42 -10.65
CA ALA A 24 -14.14 -3.34 -10.93
C ALA A 24 -14.43 -2.48 -12.17
N THR A 25 -13.60 -1.47 -12.38
CA THR A 25 -13.58 -0.57 -13.53
C THR A 25 -12.17 -0.48 -14.09
N ASP A 26 -12.05 -0.27 -15.40
CA ASP A 26 -10.76 -0.15 -16.10
C ASP A 26 -10.13 1.25 -15.95
N ASP A 27 -10.28 1.86 -14.79
CA ASP A 27 -9.76 3.19 -14.45
C ASP A 27 -8.94 3.17 -13.16
N ALA A 28 -8.38 4.32 -12.79
CA ALA A 28 -7.54 4.45 -11.60
C ALA A 28 -8.30 4.11 -10.31
N GLN A 29 -9.61 4.38 -10.24
CA GLN A 29 -10.42 4.10 -9.05
C GLN A 29 -10.63 2.58 -8.90
N GLY A 30 -11.03 1.90 -9.97
CA GLY A 30 -11.18 0.45 -9.98
C GLY A 30 -9.87 -0.28 -9.69
N LEU A 31 -8.75 0.24 -10.20
CA LEU A 31 -7.42 -0.24 -9.89
C LEU A 31 -7.07 -0.08 -8.41
N VAL A 32 -7.20 1.14 -7.85
CA VAL A 32 -6.83 1.40 -6.45
C VAL A 32 -7.66 0.55 -5.50
N GLN A 33 -8.96 0.40 -5.76
CA GLN A 33 -9.84 -0.46 -4.97
C GLN A 33 -9.39 -1.93 -5.00
N ALA A 34 -8.96 -2.44 -6.16
CA ALA A 34 -8.41 -3.79 -6.27
C ALA A 34 -7.10 -3.99 -5.48
N LEU A 35 -6.34 -2.91 -5.23
CA LEU A 35 -5.11 -2.91 -4.44
C LEU A 35 -5.36 -2.88 -2.93
N LYS A 36 -6.62 -2.67 -2.49
CA LYS A 36 -7.01 -2.57 -1.08
C LYS A 36 -6.23 -1.50 -0.31
N PRO A 37 -6.48 -0.22 -0.58
CA PRO A 37 -5.61 0.88 -0.17
C PRO A 37 -5.50 1.00 1.35
N ARG A 38 -6.58 0.76 2.10
CA ARG A 38 -6.58 0.75 3.58
C ARG A 38 -5.66 -0.33 4.16
N GLU A 39 -5.71 -1.55 3.62
CA GLU A 39 -4.85 -2.67 4.08
C GLU A 39 -3.38 -2.36 3.78
N GLN A 40 -3.08 -1.82 2.59
CA GLN A 40 -1.73 -1.37 2.24
C GLN A 40 -1.24 -0.27 3.18
N PHE A 41 -2.06 0.74 3.47
CA PHE A 41 -1.69 1.85 4.34
C PHE A 41 -1.38 1.39 5.76
N ARG A 42 -2.25 0.55 6.32
CA ARG A 42 -2.01 -0.07 7.63
C ARG A 42 -0.68 -0.82 7.65
N SER A 43 -0.42 -1.66 6.65
CA SER A 43 0.82 -2.43 6.55
C SER A 43 2.06 -1.54 6.50
N MET A 44 2.02 -0.46 5.72
CA MET A 44 3.11 0.52 5.65
C MET A 44 3.37 1.21 6.99
N LEU A 45 2.30 1.67 7.65
CA LEU A 45 2.41 2.32 8.95
C LEU A 45 2.94 1.35 10.02
N THR A 46 2.46 0.11 10.05
CA THR A 46 2.98 -0.93 10.94
C THR A 46 4.48 -1.13 10.72
N MET A 47 4.93 -1.34 9.47
CA MET A 47 6.35 -1.52 9.17
C MET A 47 7.19 -0.27 9.53
N ALA A 48 6.65 0.93 9.36
CA ALA A 48 7.32 2.17 9.73
C ALA A 48 7.49 2.25 11.25
N VAL A 49 6.42 1.97 12.01
CA VAL A 49 6.42 1.94 13.47
C VAL A 49 7.39 0.89 14.01
N GLU A 50 7.38 -0.33 13.48
CA GLU A 50 8.26 -1.43 13.90
C GLU A 50 9.75 -1.11 13.75
N ARG A 51 10.10 -0.21 12.81
CA ARG A 51 11.48 0.25 12.61
C ARG A 51 11.91 1.39 13.55
N THR A 52 10.99 1.91 14.36
CA THR A 52 11.32 2.97 15.32
C THR A 52 12.07 2.44 16.53
N GLN A 53 12.90 3.28 17.15
CA GLN A 53 13.56 2.94 18.41
C GLN A 53 12.53 2.63 19.53
N THR A 54 11.40 3.34 19.53
CA THR A 54 10.30 3.10 20.47
C THR A 54 9.78 1.67 20.38
N ALA A 55 9.50 1.17 19.18
CA ALA A 55 9.08 -0.22 19.00
C ALA A 55 10.16 -1.22 19.46
N GLY A 56 11.44 -0.95 19.19
CA GLY A 56 12.55 -1.76 19.68
C GLY A 56 12.62 -1.83 21.21
N MET A 57 12.43 -0.70 21.91
CA MET A 57 12.39 -0.67 23.38
C MET A 57 11.18 -1.41 23.96
N VAL A 58 10.00 -1.27 23.33
CA VAL A 58 8.78 -1.99 23.73
C VAL A 58 8.96 -3.50 23.56
N ALA A 59 9.56 -3.93 22.45
CA ALA A 59 9.84 -5.34 22.20
C ALA A 59 10.81 -5.92 23.24
N ALA A 60 11.89 -5.20 23.57
CA ALA A 60 12.90 -5.65 24.53
C ALA A 60 12.38 -5.81 25.97
N ARG A 61 11.32 -5.10 26.34
CA ARG A 61 10.69 -5.16 27.67
C ARG A 61 9.61 -6.23 27.80
N ASP A 62 9.26 -6.90 26.71
CA ASP A 62 8.12 -7.81 26.60
C ASP A 62 6.80 -7.23 27.14
N ASP A 63 6.62 -5.92 27.00
CA ASP A 63 5.48 -5.20 27.57
C ASP A 63 4.28 -5.23 26.61
N SER A 64 3.36 -6.16 26.87
CA SER A 64 2.15 -6.37 26.07
C SER A 64 1.27 -5.11 25.98
N LYS A 65 1.18 -4.32 27.06
CA LYS A 65 0.37 -3.09 27.09
C LYS A 65 0.96 -2.02 26.18
N SER A 66 2.29 -1.91 26.13
CA SER A 66 2.94 -0.97 25.21
C SER A 66 2.86 -1.42 23.76
N ARG A 67 2.91 -2.74 23.48
CA ARG A 67 2.66 -3.27 22.12
C ARG A 67 1.24 -2.92 21.65
N GLU A 68 0.26 -3.08 22.54
CA GLU A 68 -1.13 -2.73 22.25
C GLU A 68 -1.29 -1.24 21.92
N LYS A 69 -0.65 -0.36 22.70
CA LYS A 69 -0.65 1.09 22.42
C LYS A 69 -0.06 1.44 21.06
N LEU A 70 1.01 0.77 20.64
CA LEU A 70 1.59 0.98 19.31
C LEU A 70 0.62 0.53 18.20
N ALA A 71 -0.07 -0.59 18.39
CA ALA A 71 -1.07 -1.07 17.44
C ALA A 71 -2.30 -0.14 17.34
N HIS A 72 -2.76 0.40 18.48
CA HIS A 72 -3.81 1.42 18.51
C HIS A 72 -3.38 2.69 17.79
N ALA A 73 -2.15 3.18 18.01
CA ALA A 73 -1.64 4.36 17.31
C ALA A 73 -1.61 4.19 15.78
N VAL A 74 -1.28 2.99 15.28
CA VAL A 74 -1.39 2.69 13.84
C VAL A 74 -2.85 2.72 13.39
N THR A 75 -3.77 2.14 14.17
CA THR A 75 -5.20 2.15 13.85
C THR A 75 -5.75 3.57 13.77
N ASP A 76 -5.46 4.41 14.76
CA ASP A 76 -5.89 5.81 14.79
C ASP A 76 -5.31 6.61 13.61
N ALA A 77 -4.07 6.33 13.21
CA ALA A 77 -3.45 6.97 12.04
C ALA A 77 -4.13 6.53 10.74
N VAL A 78 -4.48 5.26 10.59
CA VAL A 78 -5.25 4.76 9.45
C VAL A 78 -6.61 5.44 9.41
N GLU A 79 -7.35 5.48 10.51
CA GLU A 79 -8.68 6.10 10.56
C GLU A 79 -8.65 7.59 10.19
N ARG A 80 -7.62 8.32 10.62
CA ARG A 80 -7.48 9.74 10.30
C ARG A 80 -7.10 10.01 8.85
N HIS A 81 -6.28 9.17 8.25
CA HIS A 81 -5.60 9.48 6.98
C HIS A 81 -5.92 8.55 5.81
N GLU A 82 -6.71 7.48 6.01
CA GLU A 82 -6.99 6.51 4.94
C GLU A 82 -7.66 7.15 3.71
N ALA A 83 -8.56 8.10 3.92
CA ALA A 83 -9.27 8.75 2.83
C ALA A 83 -8.33 9.65 2.01
N GLU A 84 -7.36 10.29 2.67
CA GLU A 84 -6.31 11.07 2.01
C GLU A 84 -5.37 10.16 1.24
N TRP A 85 -4.90 9.09 1.88
CA TRP A 85 -4.07 8.07 1.24
C TRP A 85 -4.72 7.50 -0.03
N GLU A 86 -6.00 7.12 0.03
CA GLU A 86 -6.72 6.58 -1.13
C GLU A 86 -6.84 7.61 -2.25
N ARG A 87 -7.21 8.86 -1.93
CA ARG A 87 -7.29 9.93 -2.94
C ARG A 87 -5.94 10.18 -3.61
N ASN A 88 -4.86 10.20 -2.85
CA ASN A 88 -3.51 10.35 -3.37
C ASN A 88 -3.09 9.14 -4.23
N LEU A 89 -3.47 7.92 -3.84
CA LEU A 89 -3.24 6.76 -4.72
C LEU A 89 -3.98 6.90 -6.05
N ILE A 90 -5.26 7.29 -6.03
CA ILE A 90 -6.05 7.48 -7.25
C ILE A 90 -5.39 8.54 -8.14
N ALA A 91 -5.08 9.71 -7.59
CA ALA A 91 -4.43 10.80 -8.32
C ALA A 91 -3.05 10.40 -8.87
N SER A 92 -2.32 9.52 -8.18
CA SER A 92 -1.04 8.99 -8.66
C SER A 92 -1.22 8.04 -9.84
N TRP A 93 -2.20 7.14 -9.80
CA TRP A 93 -2.47 6.23 -10.93
C TRP A 93 -3.10 6.94 -12.13
N GLN A 94 -3.77 8.08 -11.92
CA GLN A 94 -4.28 8.94 -12.99
C GLN A 94 -3.18 9.62 -13.84
N THR A 95 -1.91 9.53 -13.47
CA THR A 95 -0.81 9.97 -14.34
C THR A 95 -0.61 9.06 -15.55
N LEU A 96 -1.21 7.86 -15.54
CA LEU A 96 -1.21 6.94 -16.67
C LEU A 96 -2.39 7.22 -17.62
N SER A 97 -2.22 6.89 -18.89
CA SER A 97 -3.32 6.92 -19.86
C SER A 97 -4.36 5.82 -19.58
N ALA A 98 -5.57 5.98 -20.11
CA ALA A 98 -6.64 4.98 -19.99
C ALA A 98 -6.23 3.60 -20.58
N ALA A 99 -5.43 3.59 -21.66
CA ALA A 99 -4.92 2.35 -22.24
C ALA A 99 -3.91 1.65 -21.32
N GLU A 100 -3.08 2.43 -20.61
CA GLU A 100 -2.14 1.88 -19.62
C GLU A 100 -2.86 1.37 -18.39
N LEU A 101 -3.89 2.07 -17.88
CA LEU A 101 -4.71 1.60 -16.76
C LEU A 101 -5.37 0.24 -17.06
N LYS A 102 -5.90 0.07 -18.28
CA LYS A 102 -6.39 -1.24 -18.76
C LYS A 102 -5.32 -2.32 -18.72
N GLN A 103 -4.08 -2.01 -19.13
CA GLN A 103 -2.97 -2.98 -19.07
C GLN A 103 -2.60 -3.34 -17.64
N VAL A 104 -2.62 -2.38 -16.70
CA VAL A 104 -2.37 -2.65 -15.28
C VAL A 104 -3.45 -3.56 -14.71
N CYS A 105 -4.72 -3.29 -15.02
CA CYS A 105 -5.84 -4.12 -14.58
C CYS A 105 -5.79 -5.54 -15.16
N ALA A 106 -5.39 -5.69 -16.44
CA ALA A 106 -5.13 -6.99 -17.04
C ALA A 106 -3.98 -7.72 -16.32
N ALA A 107 -2.87 -7.03 -16.05
CA ALA A 107 -1.72 -7.61 -15.32
C ALA A 107 -2.11 -8.09 -13.91
N LEU A 108 -2.93 -7.33 -13.17
CA LEU A 108 -3.46 -7.77 -11.88
C LEU A 108 -4.32 -9.04 -11.99
N LYS A 109 -5.23 -9.07 -12.97
CA LYS A 109 -6.12 -10.21 -13.20
C LYS A 109 -5.31 -11.48 -13.56
N GLU A 110 -4.28 -11.33 -14.39
CA GLU A 110 -3.41 -12.41 -14.87
C GLU A 110 -2.30 -12.77 -13.88
N ARG A 111 -2.17 -12.00 -12.78
CA ARG A 111 -1.07 -12.10 -11.81
C ARG A 111 0.31 -11.90 -12.44
N ASP A 112 0.38 -11.13 -13.52
CA ASP A 112 1.65 -10.73 -14.14
C ASP A 112 2.32 -9.63 -13.30
N GLN A 113 3.15 -10.08 -12.37
CA GLN A 113 3.91 -9.20 -11.51
C GLN A 113 4.89 -8.31 -12.29
N ASN A 114 5.46 -8.80 -13.39
CA ASN A 114 6.45 -8.03 -14.15
C ASN A 114 5.80 -6.85 -14.87
N ALA A 115 4.65 -7.09 -15.52
CA ALA A 115 3.88 -6.05 -16.16
C ALA A 115 3.37 -5.03 -15.12
N PHE A 116 2.81 -5.50 -14.00
CA PHE A 116 2.34 -4.63 -12.92
C PHE A 116 3.48 -3.74 -12.37
N MET A 117 4.62 -4.34 -12.04
CA MET A 117 5.74 -3.63 -11.41
C MET A 117 6.34 -2.55 -12.31
N ARG A 118 6.31 -2.73 -13.64
CA ARG A 118 6.76 -1.69 -14.59
C ARG A 118 5.94 -0.40 -14.44
N PHE A 119 4.62 -0.51 -14.29
CA PHE A 119 3.77 0.66 -14.09
C PHE A 119 3.87 1.20 -12.67
N ALA A 120 3.93 0.33 -11.66
CA ALA A 120 4.09 0.75 -10.27
C ALA A 120 5.38 1.57 -10.06
N GLN A 121 6.49 1.19 -10.73
CA GLN A 121 7.75 1.95 -10.69
C GLN A 121 7.62 3.35 -11.33
N ARG A 122 6.80 3.50 -12.38
CA ARG A 122 6.55 4.80 -13.02
C ARG A 122 5.63 5.69 -12.18
N VAL A 123 4.67 5.10 -11.48
CA VAL A 123 3.71 5.81 -10.62
C VAL A 123 4.31 6.15 -9.25
N GLY A 124 5.30 5.39 -8.78
CA GLY A 124 5.96 5.58 -7.48
C GLY A 124 6.40 7.01 -7.14
N PRO A 125 7.04 7.76 -8.07
CA PRO A 125 7.35 9.17 -7.83
C PRO A 125 6.13 10.05 -7.57
N ALA A 126 5.01 9.82 -8.27
CA ALA A 126 3.77 10.57 -8.05
C ALA A 126 3.17 10.24 -6.68
N VAL A 127 3.16 8.96 -6.29
CA VAL A 127 2.72 8.53 -4.94
C VAL A 127 3.54 9.23 -3.87
N LYS A 128 4.86 9.32 -4.06
CA LYS A 128 5.72 10.03 -3.12
C LYS A 128 5.36 11.52 -3.05
N THR A 129 5.37 12.22 -4.17
CA THR A 129 5.11 13.67 -4.23
C THR A 129 3.75 14.04 -3.62
N GLN A 130 2.73 13.19 -3.79
CA GLN A 130 1.38 13.46 -3.28
C GLN A 130 1.22 13.17 -1.78
N ASN A 131 2.16 12.46 -1.15
CA ASN A 131 2.14 12.13 0.28
C ASN A 131 3.33 12.73 1.05
N ASP A 132 4.18 13.51 0.39
CA ASP A 132 5.21 14.32 1.04
C ASP A 132 4.52 15.58 1.65
N PRO A 133 4.79 15.93 2.93
CA PRO A 133 4.22 17.10 3.60
C PRO A 133 4.78 18.44 3.12
#